data_AF-A0A349KX75-F1
#
_entry.id   AF-A0A349KX75-F1
#
_cell.length_a   1.000
_cell.length_b   1.000
_cell.length_c   1.000
_cell.angle_alpha   90.00
_cell.angle_beta   90.00
_cell.angle_gamma   90.00
#
_symmetry.space_group_name_H-M   'P 1'
#
loop_
_entity.id
_entity.type
_entity.pdbx_description
1 polymer ?
#
loop_
_entity_poly.entity_id
_entity_poly.type
_entity_poly.pdbx_seq_one_letter_code
_entity_poly.pdbx_strand_id
1 'polypeptide(L)'
;GYDATAQVMDDWMYEDVAQVYGFEPEMRRFLQDANPWAQNAIAERLLEAASRGMWAEPRPETLEKLRQLYLDSETLLEARGETPRGA
;
A
#
# COMPACT_ATOMS: atom_id res chain seq x y z
N GLY A 1 7.21 11.37 3.63
CA GLY A 1 6.86 12.77 3.34
C GLY A 1 6.41 13.48 4.59
N TYR A 2 5.15 13.31 5.00
CA TYR A 2 4.58 13.93 6.21
C TYR A 2 4.88 13.18 7.52
N ASP A 3 5.20 11.90 7.45
CA ASP A 3 5.32 11.01 8.63
C ASP A 3 6.69 11.06 9.31
N ALA A 4 7.74 11.32 8.53
CA ALA A 4 9.14 11.28 8.99
C ALA A 4 9.51 12.39 9.99
N THR A 5 8.61 13.35 10.25
CA THR A 5 8.91 14.53 11.09
C THR A 5 7.89 14.80 12.19
N ALA A 6 6.79 14.05 12.27
CA ALA A 6 5.69 14.41 13.16
C ALA A 6 5.17 13.28 14.08
N GLN A 7 5.47 12.00 13.84
CA GLN A 7 4.98 10.86 14.66
C GLN A 7 3.46 10.93 14.99
N VAL A 8 2.63 11.48 14.10
CA VAL A 8 1.21 11.80 14.42
C VAL A 8 0.25 10.67 14.02
N MET A 9 0.73 9.66 13.30
CA MET A 9 -0.12 8.52 12.95
C MET A 9 -0.07 7.47 14.05
N ASP A 10 -1.22 7.27 14.70
CA ASP A 10 -1.44 6.10 15.53
C ASP A 10 -1.57 4.84 14.65
N ASP A 11 -1.26 3.67 15.21
CA ASP A 11 -1.35 2.37 14.52
C ASP A 11 -2.70 2.10 13.85
N TRP A 12 -3.80 2.56 14.45
CA TRP A 12 -5.14 2.38 13.88
C TRP A 12 -5.31 3.11 12.55
N MET A 13 -4.58 4.21 12.32
CA MET A 13 -4.67 4.98 11.08
C MET A 13 -4.03 4.21 9.92
N TYR A 14 -2.93 3.49 10.14
CA TYR A 14 -2.35 2.62 9.11
C TYR A 14 -3.27 1.44 8.79
N GLU A 15 -3.90 0.84 9.80
CA GLU A 15 -4.90 -0.22 9.60
C GLU A 15 -6.10 0.27 8.79
N ASP A 16 -6.60 1.47 9.07
CA ASP A 16 -7.73 2.07 8.35
C ASP A 16 -7.38 2.34 6.89
N VAL A 17 -6.20 2.93 6.62
CA VAL A 17 -5.72 3.15 5.26
C VAL A 17 -5.54 1.82 4.51
N ALA A 18 -4.97 0.80 5.16
CA ALA A 18 -4.82 -0.53 4.58
C ALA A 18 -6.18 -1.15 4.22
N GLN A 19 -7.18 -0.98 5.07
CA GLN A 19 -8.53 -1.45 4.78
C GLN A 19 -9.16 -0.70 3.61
N VAL A 20 -9.28 0.62 3.71
CA VAL A 20 -10.02 1.44 2.75
C VAL A 20 -9.40 1.42 1.37
N TYR A 21 -8.08 1.55 1.27
CA TYR A 21 -7.41 1.69 -0.03
C TYR A 21 -6.77 0.39 -0.52
N GLY A 22 -6.47 -0.53 0.39
CA GLY A 22 -5.83 -1.79 0.08
C GLY A 22 -6.80 -2.95 -0.12
N PHE A 23 -7.89 -3.04 0.66
CA PHE A 23 -8.67 -4.26 0.77
C PHE A 23 -10.13 -4.12 0.34
N GLU A 24 -10.75 -2.95 0.49
CA GLU A 24 -12.10 -2.67 0.01
C GLU A 24 -12.20 -2.91 -1.51
N PRO A 25 -13.03 -3.88 -1.98
CA PRO A 25 -13.05 -4.29 -3.38
C PRO A 25 -13.37 -3.17 -4.36
N GLU A 26 -14.29 -2.27 -3.98
CA GLU A 26 -14.69 -1.13 -4.83
C GLU A 26 -13.54 -0.14 -4.99
N MET A 27 -12.84 0.20 -3.90
CA MET A 27 -11.69 1.09 -3.96
C MET A 27 -10.52 0.46 -4.72
N ARG A 28 -10.25 -0.83 -4.50
CA ARG A 28 -9.22 -1.55 -5.25
C ARG A 28 -9.47 -1.48 -6.75
N ARG A 29 -10.69 -1.77 -7.19
CA ARG A 29 -11.06 -1.73 -8.60
C ARG A 29 -10.97 -0.32 -9.17
N PHE A 30 -11.45 0.67 -8.42
CA PHE A 30 -11.32 2.07 -8.81
C PHE A 30 -9.85 2.47 -9.03
N LEU A 31 -8.96 2.13 -8.10
CA LEU A 31 -7.54 2.43 -8.23
C LEU A 31 -6.88 1.68 -9.39
N GLN A 32 -7.21 0.41 -9.60
CA GLN A 32 -6.67 -0.38 -10.73
C GLN A 32 -7.08 0.19 -12.09
N ASP A 33 -8.31 0.67 -12.21
CA ASP A 33 -8.82 1.26 -13.45
C ASP A 33 -8.26 2.67 -13.67
N ALA A 34 -8.22 3.50 -12.62
CA ALA A 34 -7.82 4.90 -12.71
C ALA A 34 -6.30 5.12 -12.69
N ASN A 35 -5.59 4.45 -11.77
CA ASN A 35 -4.15 4.60 -11.58
C ASN A 35 -3.55 3.38 -10.82
N PRO A 36 -3.16 2.30 -11.52
CA PRO A 36 -2.61 1.10 -10.89
C PRO A 36 -1.32 1.37 -10.10
N TRP A 37 -0.55 2.41 -10.48
CA TRP A 37 0.64 2.85 -9.74
C TRP A 37 0.32 3.34 -8.34
N ALA A 38 -0.85 3.96 -8.14
CA ALA A 38 -1.25 4.46 -6.83
C ALA A 38 -1.51 3.31 -5.85
N GLN A 39 -2.14 2.23 -6.30
CA GLN A 39 -2.37 1.05 -5.45
C GLN A 39 -1.04 0.39 -5.04
N ASN A 40 -0.10 0.24 -5.99
CA ASN A 40 1.23 -0.27 -5.69
C ASN A 40 1.98 0.62 -4.68
N ALA A 41 1.99 1.94 -4.89
CA ALA A 41 2.65 2.90 -4.00
C ALA A 41 2.04 2.93 -2.58
N ILE A 42 0.73 2.74 -2.45
CA ILE A 42 0.07 2.63 -1.14
C ILE A 42 0.54 1.37 -0.41
N ALA A 43 0.54 0.22 -1.10
CA ALA A 43 1.01 -1.03 -0.51
C ALA A 43 2.50 -0.95 -0.09
N GLU A 44 3.35 -0.41 -0.96
CA GLU A 44 4.78 -0.18 -0.68
C GLU A 44 4.97 0.69 0.56
N ARG A 45 4.28 1.83 0.63
CA ARG A 45 4.46 2.78 1.73
C ARG A 45 3.98 2.23 3.08
N LEU A 46 2.90 1.44 3.09
CA LEU A 46 2.41 0.79 4.30
C LEU A 46 3.38 -0.31 4.77
N LEU A 47 3.93 -1.10 3.84
CA LEU A 47 4.96 -2.09 4.15
C LEU A 47 6.25 -1.42 4.66
N GLU A 48 6.64 -0.29 4.08
CA GLU A 48 7.77 0.53 4.54
C GLU A 48 7.52 1.06 5.96
N ALA A 49 6.30 1.54 6.27
CA ALA A 49 5.94 2.02 7.60
C ALA A 49 6.09 0.93 8.67
N ALA A 50 5.62 -0.29 8.38
CA ALA A 50 5.82 -1.43 9.25
C ALA A 50 7.31 -1.81 9.39
N SER A 51 8.06 -1.85 8.28
CA SER A 51 9.49 -2.18 8.30
C SER A 51 10.36 -1.16 9.06
N ARG A 52 9.93 0.11 9.10
CA ARG A 52 10.65 1.20 9.79
C ARG A 52 10.16 1.40 11.23
N GLY A 53 9.19 0.61 11.70
CA GLY A 53 8.58 0.76 13.01
C GLY A 53 7.78 2.06 13.19
N MET A 54 7.37 2.71 12.09
CA MET A 54 6.43 3.84 12.14
C MET A 54 5.02 3.33 12.44
N TRP A 55 4.69 2.17 11.90
CA TRP A 55 3.54 1.36 12.32
C TRP A 55 4.05 0.30 13.30
N ALA A 56 3.71 0.45 14.58
CA ALA A 56 4.35 -0.28 15.67
C ALA A 56 3.87 -1.74 15.79
N GLU A 57 2.55 -1.96 15.74
CA GLU A 57 1.90 -3.25 15.95
C GLU A 57 0.89 -3.60 14.83
N PRO A 58 1.34 -3.74 13.56
CA PRO A 58 0.49 -4.19 12.47
C PRO A 58 -0.04 -5.60 12.71
N ARG A 59 -1.33 -5.83 12.39
CA ARG A 59 -1.85 -7.20 12.40
C ARG A 59 -1.11 -8.06 11.37
N PRO A 60 -0.67 -9.29 11.73
CA PRO A 60 0.04 -10.16 10.80
C PRO A 60 -0.73 -10.44 9.49
N GLU A 61 -2.05 -10.60 9.60
CA GLU A 61 -2.95 -10.78 8.46
C GLU A 61 -2.98 -9.54 7.53
N THR A 62 -2.90 -8.34 8.09
CA THR A 62 -2.85 -7.10 7.33
C THR A 62 -1.55 -7.03 6.54
N LEU A 63 -0.41 -7.35 7.16
CA LEU A 63 0.88 -7.39 6.46
C LEU A 63 0.91 -8.41 5.33
N GLU A 64 0.35 -9.60 5.56
CA GLU A 64 0.28 -10.63 4.51
C GLU A 64 -0.56 -10.16 3.32
N LYS A 65 -1.73 -9.57 3.58
CA LYS A 65 -2.58 -9.01 2.54
C LYS A 65 -1.91 -7.85 1.79
N LEU A 66 -1.17 -6.98 2.49
CA LEU A 66 -0.40 -5.89 1.84
C LEU A 66 0.71 -6.44 0.93
N ARG A 67 1.42 -7.50 1.34
CA ARG A 67 2.42 -8.15 0.48
C ARG A 67 1.79 -8.76 -0.77
N GLN A 68 0.65 -9.44 -0.62
CA GLN A 68 -0.09 -9.97 -1.77
C GLN A 68 -0.56 -8.85 -2.70
N LEU A 69 -1.13 -7.78 -2.13
CA LEU A 69 -1.56 -6.61 -2.91
C LEU A 69 -0.42 -5.97 -3.70
N TYR A 70 0.77 -5.85 -3.09
CA TYR A 70 1.96 -5.32 -3.76
C TYR A 70 2.35 -6.18 -4.97
N LEU A 71 2.44 -7.50 -4.80
CA LEU A 71 2.76 -8.45 -5.87
C LEU A 71 1.71 -8.48 -6.99
N ASP A 72 0.43 -8.48 -6.63
CA ASP A 72 -0.68 -8.40 -7.59
C ASP A 72 -0.58 -7.11 -8.42
N SER A 73 -0.23 -6.00 -7.77
CA SER A 73 -0.09 -4.70 -8.44
C SER A 73 1.13 -4.66 -9.36
N GLU A 74 2.27 -5.23 -8.97
CA GLU A 74 3.44 -5.37 -9.86
C GLU A 74 3.08 -6.21 -11.09
N THR A 75 2.42 -7.34 -10.89
CA THR A 75 1.96 -8.22 -11.98
C THR A 75 1.04 -7.47 -12.95
N LEU A 76 0.12 -6.64 -12.44
CA LEU A 76 -0.77 -5.83 -13.25
C LEU A 76 -0.01 -4.76 -14.06
N LEU A 77 0.95 -4.08 -13.44
CA LEU A 77 1.75 -3.04 -14.09
C LEU A 77 2.61 -3.64 -15.22
N GLU A 78 3.26 -4.78 -14.96
CA GLU A 78 4.00 -5.54 -15.97
C GLU A 78 3.09 -5.97 -17.13
N ALA A 79 1.89 -6.49 -16.83
CA ALA A 79 0.92 -6.90 -17.85
C ALA A 79 0.43 -5.74 -18.72
N ARG A 80 0.38 -4.51 -18.19
CA ARG A 80 0.04 -3.30 -18.95
C ARG A 80 1.22 -2.75 -19.78
N GLY A 81 2.39 -3.39 -19.72
CA GLY A 81 3.61 -2.90 -20.35
C GLY A 81 4.14 -1.62 -19.70
N GLU A 82 3.66 -1.31 -18.50
CA GLU A 82 4.01 -0.13 -17.75
C GLU A 82 5.24 -0.47 -16.89
N THR A 83 6.43 -0.33 -17.46
CA THR A 83 7.69 -0.44 -16.69
C THR A 83 7.89 0.82 -15.83
N PRO A 84 8.46 0.72 -14.61
CA PRO A 84 8.72 1.87 -13.76
C PRO A 84 9.52 2.93 -14.52
N ARG A 85 8.95 4.13 -14.69
CA ARG A 85 9.69 5.25 -15.27
C ARG A 85 10.75 5.70 -14.26
N GLY A 86 11.98 5.20 -14.43
CA GLY A 86 13.16 5.76 -13.74
C GLY A 86 14.09 4.75 -13.07
N ALA A 87 14.43 3.65 -13.75
CA ALA A 87 15.69 2.94 -13.47
C ALA A 87 16.87 3.67 -14.12
#